data_AF-A0A4S9BBE9-F1
#
_entry.id   AF-A0A4S9BBE9-F1
#
_cell.length_a   1.000
_cell.length_b   1.000
_cell.length_c   1.000
_cell.angle_alpha   90.00
_cell.angle_beta   90.00
_cell.angle_gamma   90.00
#
_symmetry.space_group_name_H-M   'P 1'
#
loop_
_entity.id
_entity.type
_entity.pdbx_description
1 polymer ?
#
loop_
_entity_poly.entity_id
_entity_poly.type
_entity_poly.pdbx_seq_one_letter_code
_entity_poly.pdbx_strand_id
1 'polypeptide(L)'
;TLLFAFFSVAFAANGSSTYTYQNQGSQAFSLALGLNTTGNDLHFNMTAPSTYSWFAFGVGSQMRNSMMFIGYPSSNGTGVTLSPRLATGHQQPQYSSALDVEVVSSSITNGAYQLMAICKNCTTWSLGTMDTTSTDQPFIFALGPTGSAISSDSTSESIRQHSMYNSFTLDMQQASFSGSDTPALSPGSGAASSESGSGSGSSSSSSGTAMSSGGSNTYNMVHGIFMSIAFVILFPLGVLVLRLGHSVIGHGIIQALAYCFVIVGLGTGIYLSRQDPSTRNYNSAHQIIGLVLFSLLAIQALGGLLHHLLFRRGKNSIIGKVHMVLGIGLLILGIVNAPLGLNLAGDSKYNKYYIIVVAILGALFLALRAWAVVRNRKISKREGSEKGVLRRGSSSEEGVANM
;
A
#
# COMPACT_ATOMS: atom_id res chain seq x y z
N THR A 1 51.64 47.97 27.81
CA THR A 1 50.16 48.00 27.72
C THR A 1 49.77 47.30 26.44
N LEU A 2 49.49 45.98 26.52
CA LEU A 2 48.98 45.20 25.40
C LEU A 2 47.51 45.57 25.17
N LEU A 3 47.17 46.08 23.99
CA LEU A 3 45.80 46.22 23.53
C LEU A 3 45.45 44.98 22.71
N PHE A 4 44.65 44.07 23.27
CA PHE A 4 44.00 43.01 22.49
C PHE A 4 42.76 43.61 21.81
N ALA A 5 42.82 43.78 20.50
CA ALA A 5 41.65 44.06 19.68
C ALA A 5 40.86 42.75 19.49
N PHE A 6 39.74 42.62 20.17
CA PHE A 6 38.74 41.61 19.83
C PHE A 6 38.09 42.01 18.51
N PHE A 7 38.48 41.34 17.42
CA PHE A 7 37.68 41.32 16.20
C PHE A 7 36.47 40.41 16.45
N SER A 8 35.33 41.00 16.78
CA SER A 8 34.03 40.32 16.66
C SER A 8 33.74 40.14 15.17
N VAL A 9 34.00 38.94 14.64
CA VAL A 9 33.43 38.54 13.35
C VAL A 9 31.94 38.36 13.57
N ALA A 10 31.16 39.39 13.27
CA ALA A 10 29.71 39.25 13.14
C ALA A 10 29.47 38.40 11.89
N PHE A 11 29.25 37.10 12.08
CA PHE A 11 28.65 36.29 11.04
C PHE A 11 27.23 36.83 10.82
N ALA A 12 26.97 37.39 9.65
CA ALA A 12 25.59 37.65 9.22
C ALA A 12 24.92 36.28 9.09
N ALA A 13 24.18 35.85 10.12
CA ALA A 13 23.30 34.70 10.01
C ALA A 13 22.26 35.04 8.94
N ASN A 14 22.21 34.24 7.87
CA ASN A 14 21.26 34.44 6.77
C ASN A 14 19.77 34.20 7.19
N GLY A 15 19.49 34.01 8.48
CA GLY A 15 18.17 33.81 9.06
C GLY A 15 17.40 32.61 8.49
N SER A 16 18.07 31.76 7.69
CA SER A 16 17.46 30.69 6.93
C SER A 16 18.45 29.53 6.80
N SER A 17 17.97 28.32 7.06
CA SER A 17 18.64 27.06 6.72
C SER A 17 17.81 26.33 5.66
N THR A 18 18.47 25.77 4.65
CA THR A 18 17.79 25.26 3.44
C THR A 18 18.22 23.84 3.12
N TYR A 19 17.24 23.01 2.80
CA TYR A 19 17.40 21.66 2.28
C TYR A 19 16.82 21.55 0.87
N THR A 20 17.54 20.86 -0.02
CA THR A 20 17.04 20.53 -1.36
C THR A 20 17.33 19.08 -1.68
N TYR A 21 16.28 18.33 -2.02
CA TYR A 21 16.37 16.97 -2.50
C TYR A 21 16.22 16.91 -4.02
N GLN A 22 17.13 16.19 -4.66
CA GLN A 22 17.17 15.97 -6.11
C GLN A 22 16.89 14.50 -6.41
N ASN A 23 15.98 14.22 -7.35
CA ASN A 23 15.70 12.88 -7.86
C ASN A 23 16.04 12.83 -9.35
N GLN A 24 16.96 11.95 -9.75
CA GLN A 24 17.41 11.79 -11.15
C GLN A 24 17.80 13.11 -11.83
N GLY A 25 18.41 14.04 -11.08
CA GLY A 25 18.85 15.33 -11.59
C GLY A 25 17.77 16.42 -11.67
N SER A 26 16.54 16.14 -11.20
CA SER A 26 15.47 17.14 -11.06
C SER A 26 15.13 17.40 -9.60
N GLN A 27 14.81 18.65 -9.25
CA GLN A 27 14.43 19.03 -7.89
C GLN A 27 13.10 18.39 -7.53
N ALA A 28 13.11 17.53 -6.50
CA ALA A 28 11.93 16.79 -6.06
C ALA A 28 11.31 17.40 -4.80
N PHE A 29 12.10 18.05 -3.95
CA PHE A 29 11.61 18.76 -2.78
C PHE A 29 12.62 19.82 -2.34
N SER A 30 12.17 20.97 -1.86
CA SER A 30 13.02 21.92 -1.13
C SER A 30 12.27 22.57 0.02
N LEU A 31 13.01 22.88 1.07
CA LEU A 31 12.55 23.56 2.27
C LEU A 31 13.59 24.61 2.66
N ALA A 32 13.18 25.86 2.78
CA ALA A 32 13.93 26.91 3.48
C ALA A 32 13.19 27.23 4.78
N LEU A 33 13.93 27.28 5.89
CA LEU A 33 13.40 27.39 7.24
C LEU A 33 14.08 28.54 7.99
N GLY A 34 13.30 29.43 8.60
CA GLY A 34 13.77 30.45 9.54
C GLY A 34 13.09 30.31 10.89
N LEU A 35 13.82 30.53 11.97
CA LEU A 35 13.33 30.51 13.34
C LEU A 35 13.39 31.92 13.93
N ASN A 36 12.24 32.52 14.23
CA ASN A 36 12.18 33.77 14.97
C ASN A 36 12.38 33.48 16.46
N THR A 37 13.54 33.85 17.01
CA THR A 37 13.89 33.57 18.41
C THR A 37 13.14 34.43 19.42
N THR A 38 12.40 35.46 18.97
CA THR A 38 11.58 36.32 19.84
C THR A 38 10.24 35.69 20.15
N GLY A 39 9.58 35.09 19.14
CA GLY A 39 8.25 34.48 19.25
C GLY A 39 8.25 32.95 19.30
N ASN A 40 9.40 32.30 19.05
CA ASN A 40 9.50 30.88 18.74
C ASN A 40 8.71 30.49 17.48
N ASP A 41 8.63 31.41 16.51
CA ASP A 41 7.86 31.23 15.29
C ASP A 41 8.71 30.55 14.22
N LEU A 42 8.13 29.55 13.57
CA LEU A 42 8.77 28.81 12.50
C LEU A 42 8.26 29.33 11.16
N HIS A 43 9.14 29.97 10.41
CA HIS A 43 8.88 30.48 9.07
C HIS A 43 9.43 29.47 8.07
N PHE A 44 8.64 29.12 7.06
CA PHE A 44 9.13 28.20 6.04
C PHE A 44 8.60 28.52 4.65
N ASN A 45 9.43 28.20 3.66
CA ASN A 45 9.07 28.16 2.26
C ASN A 45 9.42 26.76 1.73
N MET A 46 8.44 26.07 1.16
CA MET A 46 8.62 24.73 0.62
C MET A 46 8.10 24.60 -0.80
N THR A 47 8.81 23.79 -1.58
CA THR A 47 8.51 23.56 -2.99
C THR A 47 8.60 22.08 -3.34
N ALA A 48 7.71 21.64 -4.23
CA ALA A 48 7.70 20.26 -4.73
C ALA A 48 6.99 20.18 -6.10
N PRO A 49 7.32 19.20 -6.95
CA PRO A 49 6.59 18.98 -8.20
C PRO A 49 5.11 18.69 -7.97
N SER A 50 4.25 19.32 -8.77
CA SER A 50 2.80 19.14 -8.71
C SER A 50 2.31 17.81 -9.28
N THR A 51 3.24 16.95 -9.73
CA THR A 51 2.95 15.56 -10.13
C THR A 51 2.59 14.68 -8.94
N TYR A 52 3.04 15.04 -7.74
CA TYR A 52 2.68 14.39 -6.49
C TYR A 52 1.38 14.95 -5.94
N SER A 53 0.54 14.07 -5.39
CA SER A 53 -0.79 14.44 -4.86
C SER A 53 -0.75 15.37 -3.64
N TRP A 54 0.35 15.35 -2.89
CA TRP A 54 0.61 16.21 -1.74
C TRP A 54 2.12 16.22 -1.44
N PHE A 55 2.57 17.17 -0.64
CA PHE A 55 3.97 17.33 -0.20
C PHE A 55 4.00 17.75 1.26
N ALA A 56 5.05 17.37 2.00
CA ALA A 56 5.14 17.67 3.42
C ALA A 56 6.57 17.68 3.93
N PHE A 57 6.76 18.38 5.05
CA PHE A 57 7.87 18.13 5.96
C PHE A 57 7.37 17.89 7.39
N GLY A 58 8.19 17.25 8.21
CA GLY A 58 7.94 17.04 9.62
C GLY A 58 9.19 17.28 10.47
N VAL A 59 8.98 17.67 11.72
CA VAL A 59 10.04 17.93 12.70
C VAL A 59 10.34 16.66 13.49
N GLY A 60 11.60 16.22 13.48
CA GLY A 60 12.07 15.00 14.13
C GLY A 60 12.65 13.97 13.15
N SER A 61 13.16 12.87 13.68
CA SER A 61 13.84 11.82 12.90
C SER A 61 12.90 10.79 12.28
N GLN A 62 11.62 10.80 12.63
CA GLN A 62 10.64 9.81 12.17
C GLN A 62 9.20 10.35 12.22
N MET A 63 8.27 9.61 11.61
CA MET A 63 6.85 9.95 11.59
C MET A 63 6.20 9.87 12.98
N ARG A 64 6.63 8.94 13.84
CA ARG A 64 6.09 8.87 15.20
C ARG A 64 6.53 10.09 16.00
N ASN A 65 5.56 10.72 16.66
CA ASN A 65 5.67 11.86 17.57
C ASN A 65 6.08 13.18 16.91
N SER A 66 6.00 13.30 15.59
CA SER A 66 6.37 14.53 14.89
C SER A 66 5.19 15.48 14.64
N MET A 67 5.51 16.76 14.63
CA MET A 67 4.70 17.82 14.04
C MET A 67 4.96 17.86 12.53
N MET A 68 3.91 17.94 11.72
CA MET A 68 3.99 17.89 10.26
C MET A 68 3.21 19.01 9.61
N PHE A 69 3.73 19.49 8.48
CA PHE A 69 3.07 20.49 7.63
C PHE A 69 2.84 19.86 6.27
N ILE A 70 1.57 19.60 5.94
CA ILE A 70 1.17 18.88 4.74
C ILE A 70 0.44 19.84 3.81
N GLY A 71 0.95 20.01 2.59
CA GLY A 71 0.32 20.79 1.53
C GLY A 71 -0.27 19.91 0.44
N TYR A 72 -1.44 20.28 -0.06
CA TYR A 72 -2.08 19.70 -1.26
C TYR A 72 -2.84 20.78 -2.03
N PRO A 73 -3.17 20.57 -3.32
CA PRO A 73 -3.90 21.56 -4.09
C PRO A 73 -5.23 21.96 -3.45
N SER A 74 -5.50 23.26 -3.40
CA SER A 74 -6.79 23.81 -3.01
C SER A 74 -7.89 23.41 -4.00
N SER A 75 -9.16 23.57 -3.60
CA SER A 75 -10.31 23.20 -4.42
C SER A 75 -10.33 23.93 -5.77
N ASN A 76 -9.85 25.16 -5.81
CA ASN A 76 -9.74 25.98 -7.02
C ASN A 76 -8.51 25.65 -7.89
N GLY A 77 -7.60 24.80 -7.41
CA GLY A 77 -6.41 24.35 -8.15
C GLY A 77 -5.33 25.41 -8.38
N THR A 78 -5.46 26.62 -7.83
CA THR A 78 -4.49 27.70 -8.04
C THR A 78 -3.46 27.83 -6.92
N GLY A 79 -3.75 27.28 -5.74
CA GLY A 79 -2.93 27.41 -4.54
C GLY A 79 -2.82 26.09 -3.77
N VAL A 80 -2.32 26.20 -2.54
CA VAL A 80 -2.10 25.05 -1.66
C VAL A 80 -2.92 25.21 -0.39
N THR A 81 -3.69 24.20 -0.05
CA THR A 81 -4.27 24.03 1.28
C THR A 81 -3.20 23.46 2.20
N LEU A 82 -2.84 24.21 3.24
CA LEU A 82 -1.88 23.78 4.26
C LEU A 82 -2.61 23.17 5.46
N SER A 83 -2.17 21.98 5.86
CA SER A 83 -2.70 21.21 6.96
C SER A 83 -1.61 20.91 7.99
N PRO A 84 -1.61 21.59 9.15
CA PRO A 84 -0.73 21.22 10.25
C PRO A 84 -1.28 19.99 10.98
N ARG A 85 -0.44 18.98 11.13
CA ARG A 85 -0.83 17.67 11.68
C ARG A 85 0.14 17.19 12.75
N LEU A 86 -0.39 16.33 13.62
CA LEU A 86 0.40 15.56 14.57
C LEU A 86 0.34 14.07 14.21
N ALA A 87 1.49 13.41 14.29
CA ALA A 87 1.62 11.99 14.01
C ALA A 87 2.00 11.23 15.28
N THR A 88 1.16 10.31 15.73
CA THR A 88 1.41 9.46 16.92
C THR A 88 2.15 8.16 16.59
N GLY A 89 2.36 7.88 15.30
CA GLY A 89 2.93 6.63 14.81
C GLY A 89 3.00 6.58 13.29
N HIS A 90 3.16 5.37 12.75
CA HIS A 90 3.18 5.10 11.30
C HIS A 90 1.77 4.92 10.74
N GLN A 91 0.91 5.91 10.96
CA GLN A 91 -0.48 5.99 10.51
C GLN A 91 -0.76 7.42 10.04
N GLN A 92 -1.86 7.65 9.28
CA GLN A 92 -2.19 8.99 8.79
C GLN A 92 -2.14 10.03 9.93
N PRO A 93 -1.30 11.08 9.81
CA PRO A 93 -1.28 12.18 10.78
C PRO A 93 -2.63 12.89 10.79
N GLN A 94 -3.03 13.38 11.96
CA GLN A 94 -4.32 14.04 12.15
C GLN A 94 -4.12 15.55 12.29
N TYR A 95 -5.04 16.32 11.70
CA TYR A 95 -5.06 17.77 11.85
C TYR A 95 -5.12 18.15 13.33
N SER A 96 -4.39 19.20 13.70
CA SER A 96 -4.36 19.73 15.06
C SER A 96 -4.61 21.23 15.05
N SER A 97 -5.70 21.66 15.69
CA SER A 97 -6.01 23.07 15.89
C SER A 97 -5.12 23.74 16.94
N ALA A 98 -4.28 22.98 17.64
CA ALA A 98 -3.31 23.53 18.59
C ALA A 98 -2.07 24.12 17.90
N LEU A 99 -1.90 23.90 16.59
CA LEU A 99 -0.81 24.45 15.79
C LEU A 99 -1.33 25.70 15.08
N ASP A 100 -0.86 26.88 15.50
CA ASP A 100 -1.26 28.16 14.92
C ASP A 100 -0.43 28.43 13.66
N VAL A 101 -1.04 28.23 12.49
CA VAL A 101 -0.35 28.32 11.20
C VAL A 101 -1.07 29.27 10.25
N GLU A 102 -0.30 30.18 9.69
CA GLU A 102 -0.76 31.20 8.76
C GLU A 102 -0.04 31.05 7.42
N VAL A 103 -0.81 30.89 6.33
CA VAL A 103 -0.26 30.85 4.97
C VAL A 103 0.02 32.28 4.52
N VAL A 104 1.28 32.60 4.25
CA VAL A 104 1.72 33.91 3.76
C VAL A 104 1.50 34.00 2.25
N SER A 105 1.89 32.95 1.52
CA SER A 105 1.63 32.86 0.08
C SER A 105 1.57 31.40 -0.36
N SER A 106 0.75 31.13 -1.38
CA SER A 106 0.74 29.83 -2.04
C SER A 106 0.42 29.97 -3.52
N SER A 107 1.01 29.11 -4.35
CA SER A 107 0.69 29.04 -5.77
C SER A 107 1.02 27.68 -6.35
N ILE A 108 0.31 27.30 -7.41
CA ILE A 108 0.68 26.18 -8.27
C ILE A 108 1.03 26.75 -9.65
N THR A 109 2.31 26.80 -9.98
CA THR A 109 2.80 27.39 -11.23
C THR A 109 3.92 26.54 -11.80
N ASN A 110 4.00 26.47 -13.13
CA ASN A 110 5.04 25.73 -13.86
C ASN A 110 5.24 24.26 -13.38
N GLY A 111 4.16 23.60 -12.98
CA GLY A 111 4.21 22.21 -12.50
C GLY A 111 4.84 22.04 -11.11
N ALA A 112 4.87 23.09 -10.29
CA ALA A 112 5.38 23.06 -8.93
C ALA A 112 4.40 23.69 -7.93
N TYR A 113 4.33 23.10 -6.74
CA TYR A 113 3.76 23.72 -5.55
C TYR A 113 4.77 24.70 -4.96
N GLN A 114 4.30 25.90 -4.62
CA GLN A 114 5.03 26.89 -3.86
C GLN A 114 4.18 27.26 -2.64
N LEU A 115 4.74 27.15 -1.44
CA LEU A 115 4.03 27.47 -0.21
C LEU A 115 4.98 28.12 0.79
N MET A 116 4.61 29.31 1.25
CA MET A 116 5.23 30.01 2.35
C MET A 116 4.24 30.18 3.50
N ALA A 117 4.64 29.83 4.71
CA ALA A 117 3.80 29.95 5.89
C ALA A 117 4.61 30.19 7.16
N ILE A 118 3.90 30.60 8.21
CA ILE A 118 4.43 30.88 9.55
C ILE A 118 3.65 30.02 10.54
N CYS A 119 4.36 29.28 11.38
CA CYS A 119 3.80 28.54 12.51
C CYS A 119 4.21 29.23 13.80
N LYS A 120 3.24 29.80 14.53
CA LYS A 120 3.49 30.62 15.71
C LYS A 120 3.77 29.74 16.93
N ASN A 121 4.85 30.03 17.65
CA ASN A 121 5.29 29.26 18.83
C ASN A 121 5.40 27.73 18.58
N CYS A 122 5.98 27.33 17.45
CA CYS A 122 5.99 25.93 16.99
C CYS A 122 7.29 25.17 17.24
N THR A 123 8.05 25.57 18.26
CA THR A 123 9.26 24.85 18.70
C THR A 123 8.91 23.68 19.64
N THR A 124 7.72 23.69 20.25
CA THR A 124 7.21 22.63 21.13
C THR A 124 5.80 22.21 20.73
N TRP A 125 5.45 20.95 20.95
CA TRP A 125 4.10 20.42 20.73
C TRP A 125 3.79 19.29 21.72
N SER A 126 2.54 18.82 21.73
CA SER A 126 2.07 17.83 22.70
C SER A 126 2.78 16.46 22.65
N LEU A 127 3.52 16.16 21.57
CA LEU A 127 4.21 14.90 21.37
C LEU A 127 5.75 15.03 21.35
N GLY A 128 6.30 16.25 21.42
CA GLY A 128 7.74 16.47 21.26
C GLY A 128 8.18 17.93 21.24
N THR A 129 9.48 18.13 21.00
CA THR A 129 10.13 19.44 20.91
C THR A 129 11.21 19.42 19.83
N MET A 130 11.49 20.59 19.26
CA MET A 130 12.64 20.86 18.42
C MET A 130 13.81 21.35 19.29
N ASP A 131 15.04 20.93 19.00
CA ASP A 131 16.24 21.56 19.55
C ASP A 131 16.62 22.74 18.65
N THR A 132 16.25 23.94 19.10
CA THR A 132 16.47 25.20 18.38
C THR A 132 17.93 25.65 18.38
N THR A 133 18.81 24.94 19.09
CA THR A 133 20.24 25.27 19.21
C THR A 133 21.14 24.31 18.45
N SER A 134 20.59 23.19 17.95
CA SER A 134 21.34 22.19 17.21
C SER A 134 21.72 22.67 15.80
N THR A 135 22.96 22.40 15.39
CA THR A 135 23.41 22.53 14.00
C THR A 135 22.93 21.36 13.11
N ASP A 136 22.39 20.31 13.73
CA ASP A 136 21.99 19.05 13.09
C ASP A 136 20.58 18.63 13.55
N GLN A 137 19.63 19.58 13.62
CA GLN A 137 18.26 19.27 14.03
C GLN A 137 17.60 18.35 13.00
N PRO A 138 17.08 17.17 13.39
CA PRO A 138 16.46 16.24 12.45
C PRO A 138 15.09 16.71 11.94
N PHE A 139 14.89 16.50 10.66
CA PHE A 139 13.64 16.68 9.92
C PHE A 139 13.40 15.49 8.98
N ILE A 140 12.17 15.37 8.51
CA ILE A 140 11.77 14.44 7.45
C ILE A 140 10.98 15.18 6.39
N PHE A 141 11.05 14.71 5.14
CA PHE A 141 10.13 15.13 4.08
C PHE A 141 9.42 13.93 3.48
N ALA A 142 8.25 14.17 2.89
CA ALA A 142 7.49 13.15 2.19
C ALA A 142 6.69 13.75 1.03
N LEU A 143 6.57 12.98 -0.06
CA LEU A 143 5.75 13.29 -1.23
C LEU A 143 4.72 12.18 -1.40
N GLY A 144 3.47 12.58 -1.69
CA GLY A 144 2.36 11.68 -1.94
C GLY A 144 2.57 10.74 -3.14
N PRO A 145 1.61 9.87 -3.47
CA PRO A 145 1.64 9.15 -4.73
C PRO A 145 1.38 10.10 -5.92
N THR A 146 1.82 9.69 -7.11
CA THR A 146 1.50 10.36 -8.38
C THR A 146 0.17 9.86 -8.96
N GLY A 147 -0.48 10.65 -9.82
CA GLY A 147 -1.66 10.22 -10.58
C GLY A 147 -3.02 10.25 -9.85
N SER A 148 -3.08 10.79 -8.64
CA SER A 148 -4.34 11.00 -7.89
C SER A 148 -4.32 12.37 -7.22
N ALA A 149 -4.60 13.44 -7.98
CA ALA A 149 -4.56 14.80 -7.43
C ALA A 149 -5.63 14.98 -6.35
N ILE A 150 -5.22 15.55 -5.22
CA ILE A 150 -6.15 16.08 -4.21
C ILE A 150 -6.61 17.45 -4.69
N SER A 151 -7.87 17.79 -4.45
CA SER A 151 -8.41 19.13 -4.66
C SER A 151 -9.38 19.41 -3.52
N SER A 152 -8.90 20.08 -2.48
CA SER A 152 -9.64 20.23 -1.22
C SER A 152 -9.16 21.44 -0.44
N ASP A 153 -10.09 22.17 0.14
CA ASP A 153 -9.82 23.25 1.11
C ASP A 153 -9.92 22.75 2.57
N SER A 154 -10.26 21.47 2.77
CA SER A 154 -10.36 20.88 4.09
C SER A 154 -8.97 20.62 4.65
N THR A 155 -8.61 21.28 5.76
CA THR A 155 -7.36 20.99 6.49
C THR A 155 -7.30 19.59 7.08
N SER A 156 -8.41 18.84 7.07
CA SER A 156 -8.49 17.46 7.56
C SER A 156 -8.62 16.43 6.43
N GLU A 157 -8.24 16.81 5.19
CA GLU A 157 -8.33 15.94 4.02
C GLU A 157 -7.62 14.60 4.23
N SER A 158 -8.22 13.53 3.73
CA SER A 158 -7.63 12.21 3.83
C SER A 158 -6.54 12.03 2.77
N ILE A 159 -5.33 11.68 3.20
CA ILE A 159 -4.18 11.58 2.30
C ILE A 159 -3.71 10.13 2.18
N ARG A 160 -3.32 9.73 0.97
CA ARG A 160 -2.70 8.43 0.72
C ARG A 160 -1.26 8.42 1.22
N GLN A 161 -0.76 7.25 1.59
CA GLN A 161 0.63 7.10 2.06
C GLN A 161 1.63 7.62 1.03
N HIS A 162 2.66 8.32 1.51
CA HIS A 162 3.74 8.87 0.68
C HIS A 162 4.38 7.80 -0.20
N SER A 163 4.76 8.17 -1.42
CA SER A 163 5.52 7.31 -2.33
C SER A 163 7.04 7.53 -2.21
N MET A 164 7.45 8.71 -1.76
CA MET A 164 8.84 9.11 -1.58
C MET A 164 9.00 9.85 -0.26
N TYR A 165 10.06 9.56 0.47
CA TYR A 165 10.39 10.24 1.72
C TYR A 165 11.88 10.12 2.02
N ASN A 166 12.39 11.00 2.88
CA ASN A 166 13.74 10.88 3.44
C ASN A 166 13.84 11.64 4.76
N SER A 167 14.92 11.41 5.51
CA SER A 167 15.33 12.25 6.63
C SER A 167 16.48 13.17 6.23
N PHE A 168 16.57 14.32 6.89
CA PHE A 168 17.63 15.30 6.73
C PHE A 168 17.83 16.08 8.03
N THR A 169 18.87 16.90 8.08
CA THR A 169 19.11 17.83 9.18
C THR A 169 19.17 19.27 8.69
N LEU A 170 18.82 20.22 9.55
CA LEU A 170 19.03 21.65 9.32
C LEU A 170 19.79 22.26 10.50
N ASP A 171 20.56 23.30 10.19
CA ASP A 171 21.26 24.10 11.19
C ASP A 171 20.30 25.16 11.74
N MET A 172 19.86 24.98 12.98
CA MET A 172 18.92 25.88 13.64
C MET A 172 19.58 27.18 14.10
N GLN A 173 20.90 27.19 14.34
CA GLN A 173 21.63 28.42 14.63
C GLN A 173 21.70 29.29 13.38
N GLN A 174 21.92 28.70 12.20
CA GLN A 174 21.87 29.41 10.92
C GLN A 174 20.45 29.88 10.56
N ALA A 175 19.44 29.07 10.88
CA ALA A 175 18.03 29.43 10.67
C ALA A 175 17.54 30.54 11.62
N SER A 176 18.24 30.81 12.71
CA SER A 176 17.77 31.77 13.72
C SER A 176 17.87 33.21 13.25
N PHE A 177 16.81 33.98 13.46
CA PHE A 177 16.78 35.42 13.24
C PHE A 177 15.97 36.12 14.34
N SER A 178 16.12 37.45 14.42
CA SER A 178 15.38 38.31 15.35
C SER A 178 14.87 39.54 14.60
N GLY A 179 13.70 40.04 14.97
CA GLY A 179 13.03 41.16 14.30
C GLY A 179 11.67 40.77 13.72
N SER A 180 11.01 41.75 13.08
CA SER A 180 9.69 41.60 12.44
C SER A 180 9.76 41.07 11.02
N ASP A 181 10.91 41.24 10.35
CA ASP A 181 11.04 40.97 8.93
C ASP A 181 11.44 39.52 8.72
N THR A 182 10.64 38.80 7.93
CA THR A 182 10.95 37.43 7.54
C THR A 182 12.20 37.40 6.65
N PRO A 183 13.23 36.61 6.98
CA PRO A 183 14.41 36.49 6.14
C PRO A 183 14.05 35.93 4.76
N ALA A 184 14.94 36.12 3.79
CA ALA A 184 14.76 35.59 2.45
C ALA A 184 14.78 34.05 2.47
N LEU A 185 13.59 33.44 2.54
CA LEU A 185 13.39 32.00 2.45
C LEU A 185 13.41 31.56 0.99
N SER A 186 14.60 31.56 0.39
CA SER A 186 14.79 31.13 -1.00
C SER A 186 15.19 29.65 -1.03
N PRO A 187 14.27 28.73 -1.38
CA PRO A 187 14.64 27.36 -1.72
C PRO A 187 15.50 27.43 -2.99
N GLY A 188 16.79 27.09 -2.89
CA GLY A 188 17.75 27.27 -3.98
C GLY A 188 17.23 26.72 -5.30
N SER A 189 16.92 27.61 -6.24
CA SER A 189 16.43 27.27 -7.57
C SER A 189 17.60 26.88 -8.46
N GLY A 190 17.73 25.59 -8.75
CA GLY A 190 18.61 25.09 -9.81
C GLY A 190 18.00 25.37 -11.20
N ALA A 191 17.84 26.65 -11.56
CA ALA A 191 17.55 27.07 -12.92
C ALA A 191 18.74 27.87 -13.43
N ALA A 192 19.39 27.38 -14.48
CA ALA A 192 20.54 27.99 -15.10
C ALA A 192 20.20 29.38 -15.66
N SER A 193 20.76 30.43 -15.06
CA SER A 193 21.08 31.68 -15.73
C SER A 193 22.24 32.33 -14.99
N SER A 194 23.36 32.42 -15.69
CA SER A 194 24.57 33.13 -15.30
C SER A 194 24.28 34.61 -15.05
N GLU A 195 24.37 35.04 -13.80
CA GLU A 195 24.69 36.43 -13.45
C GLU A 195 25.31 36.49 -12.05
N SER A 196 26.37 37.30 -11.96
CA SER A 196 27.35 37.35 -10.89
C SER A 196 26.83 38.13 -9.68
N GLY A 197 26.65 37.46 -8.54
CA GLY A 197 26.36 38.10 -7.26
C GLY A 197 26.84 37.22 -6.11
N SER A 198 27.93 37.62 -5.44
CA SER A 198 28.53 36.88 -4.34
C SER A 198 27.65 36.97 -3.08
N GLY A 199 26.89 35.92 -2.81
CA GLY A 199 26.24 35.65 -1.52
C GLY A 199 26.51 34.22 -1.11
N SER A 200 27.37 34.01 -0.11
CA SER A 200 27.74 32.70 0.42
C SER A 200 26.57 32.11 1.24
N GLY A 201 25.58 31.54 0.56
CA GLY A 201 24.59 30.65 1.17
C GLY A 201 25.08 29.21 1.11
N SER A 202 25.45 28.62 2.24
CA SER A 202 25.81 27.21 2.35
C SER A 202 24.58 26.34 2.11
N SER A 203 24.31 25.98 0.86
CA SER A 203 23.27 25.00 0.51
C SER A 203 23.79 23.59 0.85
N SER A 204 23.24 22.95 1.88
CA SER A 204 23.50 21.54 2.15
C SER A 204 22.75 20.67 1.13
N SER A 205 23.37 20.46 -0.04
CA SER A 205 22.92 19.51 -1.05
C SER A 205 23.26 18.09 -0.62
N SER A 206 22.52 17.53 0.34
CA SER A 206 22.72 16.13 0.71
C SER A 206 22.14 15.23 -0.39
N SER A 207 22.99 14.47 -1.07
CA SER A 207 22.59 13.37 -1.97
C SER A 207 22.15 12.15 -1.15
N GLY A 208 21.14 12.30 -0.30
CA GLY A 208 20.55 11.19 0.43
C GLY A 208 19.68 10.35 -0.49
N THR A 209 19.84 9.02 -0.50
CA THR A 209 18.96 8.13 -1.26
C THR A 209 17.55 8.16 -0.66
N ALA A 210 16.59 8.81 -1.32
CA ALA A 210 15.21 8.80 -0.85
C ALA A 210 14.68 7.36 -0.79
N MET A 211 13.95 7.09 0.27
CA MET A 211 13.32 5.81 0.51
C MET A 211 11.97 5.82 -0.23
N SER A 212 11.77 4.85 -1.11
CA SER A 212 10.45 4.58 -1.69
C SER A 212 9.62 3.83 -0.67
N SER A 213 8.37 4.24 -0.46
CA SER A 213 7.47 3.55 0.47
C SER A 213 7.05 2.21 -0.12
N GLY A 214 7.87 1.19 0.12
CA GLY A 214 7.58 -0.21 -0.20
C GLY A 214 6.62 -0.87 0.79
N GLY A 215 6.18 -0.18 1.85
CA GLY A 215 5.35 -0.74 2.91
C GLY A 215 3.97 -1.18 2.42
N SER A 216 3.20 -0.27 1.83
CA SER A 216 1.92 -0.59 1.18
C SER A 216 2.09 -1.57 0.03
N ASN A 217 3.15 -1.43 -0.77
CA ASN A 217 3.46 -2.36 -1.86
C ASN A 217 3.71 -3.80 -1.37
N THR A 218 4.39 -3.97 -0.23
CA THR A 218 4.66 -5.31 0.33
C THR A 218 3.37 -5.98 0.77
N TYR A 219 2.50 -5.29 1.51
CA TYR A 219 1.22 -5.86 1.91
C TYR A 219 0.30 -6.11 0.71
N ASN A 220 0.30 -5.23 -0.31
CA ASN A 220 -0.43 -5.44 -1.56
C ASN A 220 0.04 -6.70 -2.27
N MET A 221 1.36 -6.90 -2.34
CA MET A 221 1.97 -8.09 -2.92
C MET A 221 1.61 -9.34 -2.13
N VAL A 222 1.70 -9.33 -0.79
CA VAL A 222 1.32 -10.47 0.05
C VAL A 222 -0.16 -10.81 -0.12
N HIS A 223 -1.05 -9.81 -0.07
CA HIS A 223 -2.48 -10.00 -0.31
C HIS A 223 -2.73 -10.66 -1.68
N GLY A 224 -2.21 -10.05 -2.75
CA GLY A 224 -2.42 -10.51 -4.12
C GLY A 224 -1.86 -11.91 -4.39
N ILE A 225 -0.63 -12.19 -3.93
CA ILE A 225 0.02 -13.49 -4.13
C ILE A 225 -0.73 -14.60 -3.37
N PHE A 226 -1.02 -14.39 -2.08
CA PHE A 226 -1.68 -15.41 -1.26
C PHE A 226 -3.09 -15.71 -1.79
N MET A 227 -3.85 -14.68 -2.15
CA MET A 227 -5.19 -14.86 -2.72
C MET A 227 -5.13 -15.53 -4.10
N SER A 228 -4.16 -15.18 -4.95
CA SER A 228 -4.00 -15.82 -6.27
C SER A 228 -3.61 -17.29 -6.15
N ILE A 229 -2.66 -17.63 -5.27
CA ILE A 229 -2.26 -19.03 -5.03
C ILE A 229 -3.46 -19.83 -4.50
N ALA A 230 -4.23 -19.28 -3.56
CA ALA A 230 -5.39 -19.96 -3.01
C ALA A 230 -6.45 -20.26 -4.08
N PHE A 231 -6.89 -19.25 -4.84
CA PHE A 231 -8.01 -19.37 -5.77
C PHE A 231 -7.66 -19.96 -7.14
N VAL A 232 -6.48 -19.67 -7.68
CA VAL A 232 -6.08 -20.11 -9.02
C VAL A 232 -5.43 -21.48 -8.99
N ILE A 233 -4.75 -21.83 -7.88
CA ILE A 233 -3.95 -23.06 -7.79
C ILE A 233 -4.52 -24.04 -6.76
N LEU A 234 -4.52 -23.68 -5.46
CA LEU A 234 -4.78 -24.65 -4.39
C LEU A 234 -6.23 -25.17 -4.37
N PHE A 235 -7.23 -24.29 -4.46
CA PHE A 235 -8.62 -24.73 -4.46
C PHE A 235 -8.96 -25.64 -5.66
N PRO A 236 -8.60 -25.30 -6.92
CA PRO A 236 -8.75 -26.21 -8.05
C PRO A 236 -7.94 -27.51 -7.88
N LEU A 237 -6.71 -27.44 -7.38
CA LEU A 237 -5.88 -28.62 -7.14
C LEU A 237 -6.54 -29.59 -6.14
N GLY A 238 -7.16 -29.08 -5.07
CA GLY A 238 -7.91 -29.91 -4.13
C GLY A 238 -9.09 -30.63 -4.79
N VAL A 239 -9.76 -30.00 -5.76
CA VAL A 239 -10.81 -30.66 -6.57
C VAL A 239 -10.19 -31.73 -7.48
N LEU A 240 -9.03 -31.46 -8.06
CA LEU A 240 -8.33 -32.42 -8.93
C LEU A 240 -7.90 -33.67 -8.16
N VAL A 241 -7.35 -33.52 -6.95
CA VAL A 241 -6.96 -34.66 -6.08
C VAL A 241 -8.17 -35.54 -5.73
N LEU A 242 -9.33 -34.94 -5.46
CA LEU A 242 -10.57 -35.69 -5.23
C LEU A 242 -10.98 -36.50 -6.47
N ARG A 243 -10.86 -35.92 -7.66
CA ARG A 243 -11.37 -36.51 -8.91
C ARG A 243 -10.40 -37.47 -9.60
N LEU A 244 -9.09 -37.23 -9.49
CA LEU A 244 -8.04 -38.08 -10.08
C LEU A 244 -7.50 -39.10 -9.08
N GLY A 245 -7.22 -38.65 -7.86
CA GLY A 245 -6.60 -39.47 -6.81
C GLY A 245 -7.63 -40.18 -5.92
N HIS A 246 -8.92 -39.92 -6.12
CA HIS A 246 -10.02 -40.46 -5.30
C HIS A 246 -9.81 -40.27 -3.78
N SER A 247 -9.06 -39.23 -3.38
CA SER A 247 -8.66 -39.00 -1.99
C SER A 247 -9.44 -37.85 -1.38
N VAL A 248 -10.41 -38.19 -0.50
CA VAL A 248 -11.19 -37.20 0.27
C VAL A 248 -10.32 -36.49 1.31
N ILE A 249 -9.37 -37.22 1.91
CA ILE A 249 -8.42 -36.66 2.88
C ILE A 249 -7.48 -35.67 2.20
N GLY A 250 -6.93 -36.03 1.03
CA GLY A 250 -6.06 -35.15 0.25
C GLY A 250 -6.78 -33.89 -0.20
N HIS A 251 -8.03 -34.01 -0.64
CA HIS A 251 -8.91 -32.87 -0.88
C HIS A 251 -9.01 -31.98 0.37
N GLY A 252 -9.38 -32.56 1.52
CA GLY A 252 -9.52 -31.82 2.78
C GLY A 252 -8.26 -31.06 3.21
N ILE A 253 -7.08 -31.70 3.12
CA ILE A 253 -5.79 -31.08 3.49
C ILE A 253 -5.48 -29.88 2.59
N ILE A 254 -5.61 -30.04 1.27
CA ILE A 254 -5.32 -28.95 0.33
C ILE A 254 -6.32 -27.80 0.49
N GLN A 255 -7.60 -28.10 0.75
CA GLN A 255 -8.62 -27.08 1.02
C GLN A 255 -8.33 -26.31 2.32
N ALA A 256 -7.90 -27.00 3.37
CA ALA A 256 -7.46 -26.37 4.61
C ALA A 256 -6.24 -25.45 4.38
N LEU A 257 -5.24 -25.92 3.64
CA LEU A 257 -4.07 -25.11 3.29
C LEU A 257 -4.47 -23.86 2.48
N ALA A 258 -5.32 -24.02 1.47
CA ALA A 258 -5.85 -22.91 0.69
C ALA A 258 -6.58 -21.90 1.57
N TYR A 259 -7.40 -22.37 2.52
CA TYR A 259 -8.11 -21.50 3.45
C TYR A 259 -7.17 -20.72 4.38
N CYS A 260 -6.06 -21.33 4.84
CA CYS A 260 -5.02 -20.60 5.57
C CYS A 260 -4.41 -19.45 4.73
N PHE A 261 -4.18 -19.68 3.43
CA PHE A 261 -3.71 -18.63 2.53
C PHE A 261 -4.75 -17.49 2.40
N VAL A 262 -6.04 -17.83 2.31
CA VAL A 262 -7.12 -16.85 2.30
C VAL A 262 -7.16 -16.03 3.60
N ILE A 263 -6.93 -16.65 4.77
CA ILE A 263 -6.89 -15.92 6.05
C ILE A 263 -5.75 -14.90 6.06
N VAL A 264 -4.54 -15.30 5.66
CA VAL A 264 -3.39 -14.39 5.59
C VAL A 264 -3.64 -13.27 4.58
N GLY A 265 -4.13 -13.61 3.39
CA GLY A 265 -4.49 -12.63 2.36
C GLY A 265 -5.56 -11.66 2.83
N LEU A 266 -6.63 -12.14 3.48
CA LEU A 266 -7.67 -11.28 4.03
C LEU A 266 -7.12 -10.35 5.12
N GLY A 267 -6.27 -10.87 6.02
CA GLY A 267 -5.65 -10.09 7.09
C GLY A 267 -4.83 -8.91 6.55
N THR A 268 -3.99 -9.16 5.54
CA THR A 268 -3.23 -8.08 4.89
C THR A 268 -4.11 -7.12 4.09
N GLY A 269 -5.18 -7.61 3.45
CA GLY A 269 -6.16 -6.77 2.75
C GLY A 269 -6.94 -5.84 3.69
N ILE A 270 -7.33 -6.34 4.86
CA ILE A 270 -7.97 -5.55 5.92
C ILE A 270 -7.00 -4.49 6.46
N TYR A 271 -5.73 -4.86 6.68
CA TYR A 271 -4.69 -3.91 7.12
C TYR A 271 -4.51 -2.78 6.11
N LEU A 272 -4.31 -3.10 4.83
CA LEU A 272 -4.24 -2.12 3.75
C LEU A 272 -5.46 -1.20 3.72
N SER A 273 -6.65 -1.80 3.83
CA SER A 273 -7.91 -1.04 3.79
C SER A 273 -7.96 0.01 4.89
N ARG A 274 -7.48 -0.31 6.10
CA ARG A 274 -7.49 0.62 7.24
C ARG A 274 -6.48 1.75 7.10
N GLN A 275 -5.40 1.51 6.35
CA GLN A 275 -4.32 2.48 6.15
C GLN A 275 -4.59 3.44 4.98
N ASP A 276 -5.39 3.04 3.98
CA ASP A 276 -5.79 3.92 2.87
C ASP A 276 -7.22 4.44 3.09
N PRO A 277 -7.39 5.76 3.29
CA PRO A 277 -8.70 6.36 3.57
C PRO A 277 -9.77 6.08 2.52
N SER A 278 -9.38 5.97 1.24
CA SER A 278 -10.31 5.68 0.14
C SER A 278 -10.94 4.29 0.26
N THR A 279 -10.31 3.40 1.02
CA THR A 279 -10.71 2.00 1.18
C THR A 279 -11.12 1.64 2.61
N ARG A 280 -10.95 2.54 3.58
CA ARG A 280 -11.19 2.28 5.01
C ARG A 280 -12.63 1.89 5.35
N ASN A 281 -13.59 2.34 4.56
CA ASN A 281 -15.01 2.06 4.76
C ASN A 281 -15.50 0.77 4.06
N TYR A 282 -14.61 0.00 3.41
CA TYR A 282 -14.95 -1.26 2.73
C TYR A 282 -16.04 -1.15 1.66
N ASN A 283 -16.15 0.00 0.99
CA ASN A 283 -17.21 0.29 0.01
C ASN A 283 -16.88 -0.12 -1.43
N SER A 284 -15.66 -0.60 -1.71
CA SER A 284 -15.33 -1.06 -3.06
C SER A 284 -15.94 -2.44 -3.35
N ALA A 285 -16.31 -2.69 -4.61
CA ALA A 285 -16.82 -3.98 -5.04
C ALA A 285 -15.87 -5.13 -4.67
N HIS A 286 -14.56 -4.93 -4.81
CA HIS A 286 -13.54 -5.92 -4.45
C HIS A 286 -13.60 -6.33 -2.97
N GLN A 287 -13.72 -5.34 -2.08
CA GLN A 287 -13.76 -5.55 -0.63
C GLN A 287 -15.05 -6.25 -0.20
N ILE A 288 -16.20 -5.78 -0.70
CA ILE A 288 -17.50 -6.36 -0.37
C ILE A 288 -17.56 -7.82 -0.84
N ILE A 289 -17.21 -8.09 -2.10
CA ILE A 289 -17.19 -9.44 -2.65
C ILE A 289 -16.17 -10.31 -1.89
N GLY A 290 -15.00 -9.78 -1.56
CA GLY A 290 -13.97 -10.50 -0.80
C GLY A 290 -14.44 -10.94 0.60
N LEU A 291 -15.13 -10.07 1.34
CA LEU A 291 -15.66 -10.38 2.66
C LEU A 291 -16.81 -11.41 2.60
N VAL A 292 -17.69 -11.28 1.60
CA VAL A 292 -18.75 -12.27 1.34
C VAL A 292 -18.15 -13.62 0.97
N LEU A 293 -17.15 -13.63 0.07
CA LEU A 293 -16.42 -14.84 -0.32
C LEU A 293 -15.79 -15.55 0.88
N PHE A 294 -15.11 -14.81 1.75
CA PHE A 294 -14.50 -15.39 2.96
C PHE A 294 -15.54 -16.05 3.87
N SER A 295 -16.67 -15.38 4.08
CA SER A 295 -17.77 -15.88 4.92
C SER A 295 -18.39 -17.14 4.32
N LEU A 296 -18.66 -17.14 3.01
CA LEU A 296 -19.21 -18.31 2.32
C LEU A 296 -18.21 -19.46 2.22
N LEU A 297 -16.90 -19.19 2.13
CA LEU A 297 -15.87 -20.23 2.19
C LEU A 297 -15.83 -20.92 3.56
N ALA A 298 -16.05 -20.19 4.65
CA ALA A 298 -16.18 -20.80 5.98
C ALA A 298 -17.38 -21.77 6.04
N ILE A 299 -18.52 -21.35 5.49
CA ILE A 299 -19.73 -22.18 5.38
C ILE A 299 -19.45 -23.41 4.49
N GLN A 300 -18.76 -23.22 3.37
CA GLN A 300 -18.35 -24.29 2.45
C GLN A 300 -17.46 -25.33 3.16
N ALA A 301 -16.49 -24.89 3.95
CA ALA A 301 -15.58 -25.76 4.71
C ALA A 301 -16.32 -26.57 5.78
N LEU A 302 -17.16 -25.91 6.59
CA LEU A 302 -17.99 -26.57 7.61
C LEU A 302 -18.99 -27.55 6.98
N GLY A 303 -19.66 -27.15 5.90
CA GLY A 303 -20.58 -28.00 5.15
C GLY A 303 -19.89 -29.22 4.53
N GLY A 304 -18.65 -29.06 4.04
CA GLY A 304 -17.83 -30.15 3.53
C GLY A 304 -17.47 -31.17 4.61
N LEU A 305 -17.05 -30.69 5.79
CA LEU A 305 -16.75 -31.54 6.94
C LEU A 305 -18.01 -32.29 7.41
N LEU A 306 -19.12 -31.58 7.59
CA LEU A 306 -20.39 -32.17 8.03
C LEU A 306 -20.89 -33.24 7.04
N HIS A 307 -20.84 -32.96 5.74
CA HIS A 307 -21.17 -33.94 4.72
C HIS A 307 -20.27 -35.18 4.79
N HIS A 308 -18.96 -35.00 4.97
CA HIS A 308 -18.03 -36.13 5.09
C HIS A 308 -18.35 -37.02 6.31
N LEU A 309 -18.65 -36.40 7.45
CA LEU A 309 -19.03 -37.11 8.68
C LEU A 309 -20.35 -37.87 8.51
N LEU A 310 -21.35 -37.26 7.87
CA LEU A 310 -22.64 -37.90 7.58
C LEU A 310 -22.48 -39.07 6.60
N PHE A 311 -21.66 -38.91 5.56
CA PHE A 311 -21.37 -39.95 4.59
C PHE A 311 -20.66 -41.14 5.24
N ARG A 312 -19.70 -40.90 6.14
CA ARG A 312 -19.07 -41.97 6.95
C ARG A 312 -20.05 -42.73 7.84
N ARG A 313 -21.16 -42.11 8.22
CA ARG A 313 -22.28 -42.73 8.98
C ARG A 313 -23.33 -43.37 8.07
N GLY A 314 -23.07 -43.52 6.77
CA GLY A 314 -23.99 -44.14 5.81
C GLY A 314 -25.17 -43.27 5.39
N LYS A 315 -25.19 -41.97 5.72
CA LYS A 315 -26.28 -41.06 5.39
C LYS A 315 -25.97 -40.27 4.12
N ASN A 316 -26.82 -40.43 3.11
CA ASN A 316 -26.82 -39.53 1.95
C ASN A 316 -27.39 -38.17 2.37
N SER A 317 -26.64 -37.09 2.17
CA SER A 317 -27.08 -35.75 2.58
C SER A 317 -27.23 -34.81 1.38
N ILE A 318 -28.25 -33.96 1.42
CA ILE A 318 -28.43 -32.84 0.47
C ILE A 318 -27.24 -31.87 0.55
N ILE A 319 -26.58 -31.79 1.71
CA ILE A 319 -25.41 -30.95 1.99
C ILE A 319 -24.28 -31.22 0.98
N GLY A 320 -24.10 -32.47 0.54
CA GLY A 320 -23.08 -32.80 -0.47
C GLY A 320 -23.34 -32.14 -1.83
N LYS A 321 -24.60 -32.07 -2.26
CA LYS A 321 -24.99 -31.38 -3.52
C LYS A 321 -24.81 -29.87 -3.38
N VAL A 322 -25.25 -29.31 -2.25
CA VAL A 322 -25.09 -27.89 -1.94
C VAL A 322 -23.61 -27.50 -1.90
N HIS A 323 -22.76 -28.27 -1.20
CA HIS A 323 -21.31 -28.07 -1.15
C HIS A 323 -20.69 -28.09 -2.56
N MET A 324 -21.11 -29.01 -3.43
CA MET A 324 -20.58 -29.06 -4.79
C MET A 324 -20.95 -27.80 -5.60
N VAL A 325 -22.22 -27.39 -5.59
CA VAL A 325 -22.69 -26.24 -6.38
C VAL A 325 -22.14 -24.92 -5.82
N LEU A 326 -22.18 -24.75 -4.50
CA LEU A 326 -21.63 -23.58 -3.82
C LEU A 326 -20.13 -23.45 -4.10
N GLY A 327 -19.36 -24.53 -4.00
CA GLY A 327 -17.92 -24.50 -4.28
C GLY A 327 -17.56 -24.03 -5.70
N ILE A 328 -18.35 -24.40 -6.71
CA ILE A 328 -18.16 -23.91 -8.09
C ILE A 328 -18.43 -22.41 -8.16
N GLY A 329 -19.53 -21.94 -7.55
CA GLY A 329 -19.86 -20.51 -7.50
C GLY A 329 -18.77 -19.68 -6.81
N LEU A 330 -18.23 -20.16 -5.69
CA LEU A 330 -17.18 -19.48 -4.95
C LEU A 330 -15.86 -19.38 -5.72
N LEU A 331 -15.49 -20.42 -6.49
CA LEU A 331 -14.32 -20.37 -7.35
C LEU A 331 -14.47 -19.32 -8.46
N ILE A 332 -15.62 -19.27 -9.13
CA ILE A 332 -15.90 -18.29 -10.18
C ILE A 332 -15.87 -16.88 -9.60
N LEU A 333 -16.55 -16.66 -8.48
CA LEU A 333 -16.62 -15.36 -7.84
C LEU A 333 -15.23 -14.89 -7.36
N GLY A 334 -14.38 -15.80 -6.85
CA GLY A 334 -12.99 -15.50 -6.51
C GLY A 334 -12.14 -15.10 -7.72
N ILE A 335 -12.27 -15.80 -8.84
CA ILE A 335 -11.57 -15.49 -10.09
C ILE A 335 -11.97 -14.10 -10.62
N VAL A 336 -13.25 -13.76 -10.57
CA VAL A 336 -13.78 -12.45 -11.01
C VAL A 336 -13.43 -11.33 -10.02
N ASN A 337 -13.26 -11.64 -8.74
CA ASN A 337 -12.92 -10.64 -7.74
C ASN A 337 -11.47 -10.14 -7.85
N ALA A 338 -10.54 -10.93 -8.39
CA ALA A 338 -9.12 -10.56 -8.43
C ALA A 338 -8.82 -9.35 -9.36
N PRO A 339 -9.38 -9.24 -10.58
CA PRO A 339 -9.23 -8.03 -11.40
C PRO A 339 -9.77 -6.76 -10.72
N LEU A 340 -10.84 -6.87 -9.94
CA LEU A 340 -11.35 -5.75 -9.15
C LEU A 340 -10.33 -5.29 -8.10
N GLY A 341 -9.60 -6.24 -7.50
CA GLY A 341 -8.53 -5.95 -6.55
C GLY A 341 -7.31 -5.29 -7.20
N LEU A 342 -6.89 -5.76 -8.38
CA LEU A 342 -5.83 -5.11 -9.15
C LEU A 342 -6.21 -3.68 -9.56
N ASN A 343 -7.48 -3.45 -9.92
CA ASN A 343 -7.98 -2.09 -10.19
C ASN A 343 -7.93 -1.22 -8.93
N LEU A 344 -8.36 -1.75 -7.78
CA LEU A 344 -8.34 -1.04 -6.50
C LEU A 344 -6.90 -0.67 -6.08
N ALA A 345 -5.93 -1.53 -6.38
CA ALA A 345 -4.52 -1.29 -6.14
C ALA A 345 -3.88 -0.26 -7.11
N GLY A 346 -4.61 0.19 -8.14
CA GLY A 346 -4.08 1.07 -9.19
C GLY A 346 -3.25 0.35 -10.26
N ASP A 347 -3.33 -0.98 -10.29
CA ASP A 347 -2.48 -1.88 -11.08
C ASP A 347 -3.25 -2.60 -12.20
N SER A 348 -4.31 -1.97 -12.70
CA SER A 348 -5.22 -2.49 -13.74
C SER A 348 -4.51 -2.97 -15.01
N LYS A 349 -3.33 -2.41 -15.32
CA LYS A 349 -2.45 -2.85 -16.43
C LYS A 349 -2.08 -4.33 -16.36
N TYR A 350 -2.06 -4.92 -15.15
CA TYR A 350 -1.72 -6.32 -14.94
C TYR A 350 -2.90 -7.28 -15.14
N ASN A 351 -4.14 -6.78 -15.27
CA ASN A 351 -5.32 -7.61 -15.51
C ASN A 351 -5.18 -8.48 -16.76
N LYS A 352 -4.56 -7.97 -17.84
CA LYS A 352 -4.36 -8.74 -19.07
C LYS A 352 -3.50 -9.98 -18.84
N TYR A 353 -2.44 -9.88 -18.04
CA TYR A 353 -1.57 -11.01 -17.72
C TYR A 353 -2.26 -12.00 -16.79
N TYR A 354 -3.00 -11.50 -15.78
CA TYR A 354 -3.80 -12.34 -14.90
C TYR A 354 -4.82 -13.18 -15.69
N ILE A 355 -5.57 -12.57 -16.60
CA ILE A 355 -6.57 -13.28 -17.43
C ILE A 355 -5.92 -14.36 -18.29
N ILE A 356 -4.76 -14.09 -18.89
CA ILE A 356 -4.01 -15.08 -19.68
C ILE A 356 -3.63 -16.28 -18.81
N VAL A 357 -3.06 -16.05 -17.63
CA VAL A 357 -2.63 -17.12 -16.71
C VAL A 357 -3.84 -17.96 -16.25
N VAL A 358 -4.94 -17.32 -15.85
CA VAL A 358 -6.16 -18.01 -15.43
C VAL A 358 -6.78 -18.80 -16.59
N ALA A 359 -6.77 -18.27 -17.81
CA ALA A 359 -7.28 -18.97 -18.99
C ALA A 359 -6.46 -20.24 -19.29
N ILE A 360 -5.13 -20.15 -19.25
CA ILE A 360 -4.23 -21.30 -19.46
C ILE A 360 -4.45 -22.37 -18.39
N LEU A 361 -4.43 -21.98 -17.11
CA LEU A 361 -4.60 -22.91 -15.99
C LEU A 361 -6.02 -23.50 -15.95
N GLY A 362 -7.03 -22.70 -16.29
CA GLY A 362 -8.41 -23.16 -16.43
C GLY A 362 -8.59 -24.17 -17.55
N ALA A 363 -7.99 -23.92 -18.73
CA ALA A 363 -7.98 -24.86 -19.84
C ALA A 363 -7.27 -26.17 -19.47
N LEU A 364 -6.12 -26.09 -18.80
CA LEU A 364 -5.38 -27.25 -18.30
C LEU A 364 -6.23 -28.06 -17.31
N PHE A 365 -6.88 -27.40 -16.35
CA PHE A 365 -7.75 -28.05 -15.37
C PHE A 365 -8.91 -28.80 -16.06
N LEU A 366 -9.57 -28.16 -17.03
CA LEU A 366 -10.66 -28.77 -17.80
C LEU A 366 -10.16 -29.96 -18.64
N ALA A 367 -8.99 -29.84 -19.27
CA ALA A 367 -8.38 -30.92 -20.03
C ALA A 367 -8.05 -32.14 -19.15
N LEU A 368 -7.41 -31.92 -17.99
CA LEU A 368 -7.12 -32.98 -17.02
C LEU A 368 -8.39 -33.66 -16.52
N ARG A 369 -9.44 -32.88 -16.24
CA ARG A 369 -10.74 -33.41 -15.83
C ARG A 369 -11.40 -34.24 -16.93
N ALA A 370 -11.40 -33.75 -18.17
CA ALA A 370 -11.98 -34.47 -19.31
C ALA A 370 -11.23 -35.78 -19.56
N TRP A 371 -9.90 -35.74 -19.53
CA TRP A 371 -9.05 -36.92 -19.64
C TRP A 371 -9.36 -37.96 -18.55
N ALA A 372 -9.54 -37.53 -17.31
CA ALA A 372 -9.89 -38.41 -16.19
C ALA A 372 -11.21 -39.14 -16.40
N VAL A 373 -12.24 -38.41 -16.86
CA VAL A 373 -13.56 -39.00 -17.15
C VAL A 373 -13.44 -40.04 -18.26
N VAL A 374 -12.70 -39.73 -19.33
CA VAL A 374 -12.48 -40.67 -20.45
C VAL A 374 -11.70 -41.90 -19.99
N ARG A 375 -10.63 -41.73 -19.20
CA ARG A 375 -9.83 -42.82 -18.65
C ARG A 375 -10.67 -43.75 -17.77
N ASN A 376 -11.43 -43.20 -16.83
CA ASN A 376 -12.25 -43.99 -15.91
C ASN A 376 -13.34 -44.78 -16.66
N ARG A 377 -13.99 -44.18 -17.68
CA ARG A 377 -14.94 -44.90 -18.56
C ARG A 377 -14.29 -46.08 -19.29
N LYS A 378 -13.06 -45.91 -19.79
CA LYS A 378 -12.31 -46.98 -20.47
C LYS A 378 -11.97 -48.13 -19.52
N ILE A 379 -11.56 -47.84 -18.29
CA ILE A 379 -11.26 -48.85 -17.26
C ILE A 379 -12.52 -49.65 -16.91
N SER A 380 -13.64 -48.97 -16.59
CA SER A 380 -14.89 -49.66 -16.26
C SER A 380 -15.42 -50.53 -17.41
N LYS A 381 -15.23 -50.11 -18.67
CA LYS A 381 -15.61 -50.92 -19.84
C LYS A 381 -14.74 -52.19 -19.95
N ARG A 382 -13.43 -52.10 -19.65
CA ARG A 382 -12.52 -53.25 -19.65
C ARG A 382 -12.88 -54.24 -18.55
N GLU A 383 -13.06 -53.77 -17.32
CA GLU A 383 -13.46 -54.63 -16.18
C GLU A 383 -14.81 -55.31 -16.41
N GLY A 384 -15.78 -54.59 -17.00
CA GLY A 384 -17.08 -55.16 -17.38
C GLY A 384 -16.97 -56.23 -18.46
N SER A 385 -16.09 -56.03 -19.44
CA SER A 385 -15.79 -57.02 -20.48
C SER A 385 -15.12 -58.27 -19.91
N GLU A 386 -14.15 -58.10 -19.01
CA GLU A 386 -13.40 -59.20 -18.39
C GLU A 386 -14.28 -60.06 -17.48
N LYS A 387 -15.14 -59.43 -16.65
CA LYS A 387 -16.17 -60.13 -15.86
C LYS A 387 -17.19 -60.87 -16.74
N GLY A 388 -17.54 -60.30 -17.90
CA GLY A 388 -18.43 -60.94 -18.87
C GLY A 388 -17.82 -62.20 -19.50
N VAL A 389 -16.52 -62.17 -19.80
CA VAL A 389 -15.78 -63.33 -20.33
C VAL A 389 -15.66 -64.44 -19.28
N LEU A 390 -15.28 -64.11 -18.04
CA LEU A 390 -15.16 -65.10 -16.96
C LEU A 390 -16.49 -65.81 -16.64
N ARG A 391 -17.59 -65.06 -16.62
CA ARG A 391 -18.93 -65.63 -16.38
C ARG A 391 -19.36 -66.57 -17.51
N ARG A 392 -18.99 -66.26 -18.76
CA ARG A 392 -19.28 -67.13 -19.92
C ARG A 392 -18.43 -68.41 -19.91
N GLY A 393 -17.16 -68.33 -19.48
CA GLY A 393 -16.28 -69.49 -19.31
C GLY A 393 -16.76 -70.46 -18.23
N SER A 394 -17.16 -69.94 -17.06
CA SER A 394 -17.70 -70.76 -15.97
C SER A 394 -19.02 -71.46 -16.33
N SER A 395 -19.90 -70.81 -17.11
CA SER A 395 -21.14 -71.46 -17.60
C SER A 395 -20.88 -72.58 -18.61
N SER A 396 -19.77 -72.52 -19.36
CA SER A 396 -19.39 -73.60 -20.28
C SER A 396 -18.75 -74.79 -19.58
N GLU A 397 -18.07 -74.60 -18.45
CA GLU A 397 -17.47 -75.70 -17.66
C GLU A 397 -18.52 -76.48 -16.85
N GLU A 398 -19.53 -75.81 -16.27
CA GLU A 398 -20.66 -76.48 -15.59
C GLU A 398 -21.55 -77.30 -16.57
N GLY A 399 -21.59 -76.92 -17.85
CA GLY A 399 -22.32 -77.66 -18.88
C GLY A 399 -21.63 -78.95 -19.33
N VAL A 400 -20.31 -79.05 -19.20
CA VAL A 400 -19.52 -80.23 -19.61
C VAL A 400 -19.37 -81.24 -18.47
N ALA A 401 -19.43 -80.80 -17.20
CA ALA A 401 -19.36 -81.69 -16.03
C ALA A 401 -20.67 -82.46 -15.74
N ASN A 402 -21.77 -82.13 -16.42
CA ASN A 402 -23.09 -82.75 -16.26
C ASN A 402 -23.48 -83.70 -17.43
N MET A 403 -22.51 -84.12 -18.26
CA MET A 403 -22.71 -85.09 -19.35
C MET A 403 -22.07 -86.43 -19.08
#